data_AF-A0A645F545-F1
#
_entry.id   AF-A0A645F545-F1
#
_cell.length_a   1.000
_cell.length_b   1.000
_cell.length_c   1.000
_cell.angle_alpha   90.00
_cell.angle_beta   90.00
_cell.angle_gamma   90.00
#
_symmetry.space_group_name_H-M   'P 1'
#
loop_
_entity.id
_entity.type
_entity.pdbx_description
1 polymer ?
#
loop_
_entity_poly.entity_id
_entity_poly.type
_entity_poly.pdbx_seq_one_letter_code
_entity_poly.pdbx_strand_id
1 'polypeptide(L)'
;MLYESYVTLEEGMEFKIDQVSNYVKIIQEGLDFLDYSIDRKDGYFDKSTETAIKKFEEEHNLEVDGILDTTTFDAILSSITKTWSMSKDKDIQYHAAIDLLNEQ
;
A
#
# COMPACT_ATOMS: atom_id res chain seq x y z
N MET A 1 13.59 1.96 14.99
CA MET A 1 13.31 0.53 14.73
C MET A 1 11.90 0.42 14.18
N LEU A 2 11.73 0.29 12.86
CA LEU A 2 10.40 0.24 12.21
C LEU A 2 10.35 -0.76 11.05
N TYR A 3 11.12 -1.86 11.13
CA TYR A 3 11.21 -2.88 10.07
C TYR A 3 11.39 -4.30 10.62
N GLU A 4 10.99 -4.59 11.87
CA GLU A 4 11.27 -5.91 12.48
C GLU A 4 10.24 -7.01 12.23
N SER A 5 9.21 -6.80 11.42
CA SER A 5 8.54 -7.93 10.79
C SER A 5 7.96 -7.52 9.45
N TYR A 6 8.40 -8.17 8.38
CA TYR A 6 7.68 -8.11 7.12
C TYR A 6 6.29 -8.68 7.41
N VAL A 7 5.27 -7.82 7.35
CA VAL A 7 3.89 -8.30 7.38
C VAL A 7 3.67 -8.98 6.04
N THR A 8 3.42 -10.27 6.08
CA THR A 8 3.15 -11.10 4.90
C THR A 8 1.86 -11.89 5.17
N LEU A 9 1.00 -12.04 4.16
CA LEU A 9 -0.10 -13.00 4.25
C LEU A 9 0.44 -14.40 4.00
N GLU A 10 0.00 -15.37 4.81
CA GLU A 10 0.23 -16.78 4.52
C GLU A 10 -0.43 -17.17 3.19
N GLU A 11 0.23 -18.07 2.46
CA GLU A 11 -0.23 -18.53 1.14
C GLU A 11 -1.64 -19.12 1.21
N GLY A 12 -2.52 -18.65 0.32
CA GLY A 12 -3.92 -19.08 0.28
C GLY A 12 -4.87 -18.33 1.23
N MET A 13 -4.39 -17.33 1.98
CA MET A 13 -5.28 -16.40 2.67
C MET A 13 -5.88 -15.39 1.67
N GLU A 14 -7.19 -15.27 1.72
CA GLU A 14 -7.97 -14.25 1.00
C GLU A 14 -8.89 -13.52 1.98
N PHE A 15 -9.12 -12.24 1.73
CA PHE A 15 -10.16 -11.47 2.41
C PHE A 15 -11.12 -10.82 1.41
N LYS A 16 -12.41 -10.86 1.74
CA LYS A 16 -13.52 -10.31 0.96
C LYS A 16 -14.51 -9.58 1.86
N ILE A 17 -15.54 -9.01 1.24
CA ILE A 17 -16.62 -8.30 1.94
C ILE A 17 -17.12 -9.06 3.17
N ASP A 18 -17.44 -8.29 4.21
CA ASP A 18 -17.94 -8.73 5.51
C ASP A 18 -16.91 -9.42 6.43
N GLN A 19 -15.65 -9.51 6.01
CA GLN A 19 -14.58 -10.05 6.85
C GLN A 19 -13.84 -8.94 7.61
N VAL A 20 -13.32 -9.29 8.78
CA VAL A 20 -12.53 -8.38 9.64
C VAL A 20 -11.15 -8.97 9.83
N SER A 21 -10.12 -8.15 9.61
CA SER A 21 -8.74 -8.60 9.75
C SER A 21 -7.79 -7.42 9.99
N ASN A 22 -6.70 -7.68 10.73
CA ASN A 22 -5.63 -6.70 10.85
C ASN A 22 -4.92 -6.47 9.52
N TYR A 23 -4.90 -7.47 8.63
CA TYR A 23 -4.43 -7.28 7.26
C TYR A 23 -5.29 -6.22 6.58
N VAL A 24 -6.62 -6.39 6.53
CA VAL A 24 -7.57 -5.40 5.95
C VAL A 24 -7.33 -3.99 6.46
N LYS A 25 -7.03 -3.84 7.75
CA LYS A 25 -6.69 -2.52 8.31
C LYS A 25 -5.43 -1.92 7.67
N ILE A 26 -4.37 -2.71 7.53
CA ILE A 26 -3.09 -2.27 6.94
C ILE A 26 -3.27 -1.77 5.50
N ILE A 27 -4.00 -2.50 4.65
CA ILE A 27 -4.25 -2.02 3.27
C ILE A 27 -5.25 -0.88 3.20
N GLN A 28 -6.22 -0.78 4.12
CA GLN A 28 -7.08 0.42 4.18
C GLN A 28 -6.25 1.68 4.47
N GLU A 29 -5.30 1.61 5.40
CA GLU A 29 -4.35 2.71 5.65
C GLU A 29 -3.42 2.93 4.45
N GLY A 30 -2.95 1.86 3.81
CA GLY A 30 -2.07 1.91 2.66
C GLY A 30 -2.69 2.48 1.39
N LEU A 31 -3.92 2.07 1.06
CA LEU A 31 -4.68 2.57 -0.07
C LEU A 31 -5.02 4.05 0.10
N ASP A 32 -5.37 4.49 1.30
CA ASP A 32 -5.54 5.91 1.59
C ASP A 32 -4.25 6.71 1.42
N PHE A 33 -3.11 6.17 1.86
CA PHE A 33 -1.80 6.80 1.61
C PHE A 33 -1.47 6.91 0.11
N LEU A 34 -1.96 5.97 -0.70
CA LEU A 34 -1.84 5.97 -2.16
C LEU A 34 -2.95 6.77 -2.86
N ASP A 35 -3.73 7.57 -2.12
CA ASP A 35 -4.79 8.46 -2.61
C ASP A 35 -6.05 7.74 -3.16
N TYR A 36 -6.27 6.48 -2.77
CA TYR A 36 -7.53 5.79 -3.03
C TYR A 36 -8.58 6.16 -1.97
N SER A 37 -9.82 6.33 -2.42
CA SER A 37 -10.94 6.66 -1.54
C SER A 37 -11.33 5.46 -0.66
N ILE A 38 -11.17 5.61 0.66
CA ILE A 38 -11.48 4.61 1.68
C ILE A 38 -12.39 5.23 2.74
N ASP A 39 -13.54 4.61 3.01
CA ASP A 39 -14.50 5.16 4.00
C ASP A 39 -14.13 4.80 5.45
N ARG A 40 -13.36 3.71 5.65
CA ARG A 40 -12.99 3.19 6.97
C ARG A 40 -11.62 2.52 6.97
N LYS A 41 -10.93 2.58 8.11
CA LYS A 41 -9.59 2.00 8.35
C LYS A 41 -9.58 1.17 9.64
N ASP A 42 -10.70 0.54 9.94
CA ASP A 42 -10.93 -0.23 11.16
C ASP A 42 -10.62 -1.73 10.98
N GLY A 43 -10.33 -2.16 9.75
CA GLY A 43 -10.08 -3.55 9.40
C GLY A 43 -11.32 -4.34 8.98
N TYR A 44 -12.49 -3.69 8.86
CA TYR A 44 -13.68 -4.32 8.27
C TYR A 44 -13.71 -4.10 6.76
N PHE A 45 -13.75 -5.19 6.01
CA PHE A 45 -13.78 -5.20 4.55
C PHE A 45 -15.19 -4.85 4.07
N ASP A 46 -15.40 -3.58 3.71
CA ASP A 46 -16.67 -3.09 3.19
C ASP A 46 -16.64 -2.89 1.66
N LYS A 47 -17.77 -2.42 1.10
CA LYS A 47 -17.88 -2.12 -0.34
C LYS A 47 -16.92 -1.03 -0.81
N SER A 48 -16.60 -0.06 0.05
CA SER A 48 -15.63 0.99 -0.28
C SER A 48 -14.23 0.39 -0.45
N THR A 49 -13.86 -0.51 0.45
CA THR A 49 -12.59 -1.26 0.42
C THR A 49 -12.51 -2.14 -0.83
N GLU A 50 -13.57 -2.89 -1.16
CA GLU A 50 -13.63 -3.69 -2.40
C GLU A 50 -13.46 -2.80 -3.65
N THR A 51 -14.11 -1.65 -3.68
CA THR A 51 -14.04 -0.72 -4.82
C THR A 51 -12.64 -0.13 -4.97
N ALA A 52 -11.97 0.21 -3.87
CA ALA A 52 -10.60 0.70 -3.89
C ALA A 52 -9.61 -0.38 -4.35
N ILE A 53 -9.79 -1.61 -3.88
CA ILE A 53 -8.97 -2.76 -4.32
C ILE A 53 -9.14 -3.00 -5.82
N LYS A 54 -10.38 -3.05 -6.34
CA LYS A 54 -10.62 -3.23 -7.78
C LYS A 54 -9.94 -2.17 -8.64
N LYS A 55 -9.95 -0.91 -8.19
CA LYS A 55 -9.25 0.18 -8.88
C LYS A 55 -7.74 -0.02 -8.84
N PHE A 56 -7.20 -0.39 -7.69
CA PHE A 56 -5.78 -0.68 -7.54
C PHE A 56 -5.35 -1.83 -8.47
N GLU A 57 -6.12 -2.92 -8.49
CA GLU A 57 -5.91 -4.08 -9.35
C GLU A 57 -5.90 -3.70 -10.84
N GLU A 58 -6.89 -2.91 -11.27
CA GLU A 58 -6.99 -2.40 -12.65
C GLU A 58 -5.75 -1.56 -13.03
N GLU A 59 -5.33 -0.64 -12.16
CA GLU A 59 -4.17 0.23 -12.42
C GLU A 59 -2.84 -0.53 -12.43
N HIS A 60 -2.74 -1.64 -11.69
CA HIS A 60 -1.53 -2.45 -11.58
C HIS A 60 -1.54 -3.71 -12.47
N ASN A 61 -2.55 -3.85 -13.34
CA ASN A 61 -2.73 -5.00 -14.24
C ASN A 61 -2.78 -6.36 -13.50
N LEU A 62 -3.46 -6.38 -12.34
CA LEU A 62 -3.76 -7.59 -11.58
C LEU A 62 -5.12 -8.17 -12.01
N GLU A 63 -5.47 -9.35 -11.49
CA GLU A 63 -6.83 -9.87 -11.63
C GLU A 63 -7.80 -8.96 -10.87
N VAL A 64 -8.84 -8.46 -11.55
CA VAL A 64 -9.79 -7.50 -10.97
C VAL A 64 -10.98 -8.23 -10.36
N ASP A 65 -10.74 -8.95 -9.26
CA ASP A 65 -11.76 -9.67 -8.51
C ASP A 65 -12.23 -8.92 -7.26
N GLY A 66 -11.47 -7.91 -6.81
CA GLY A 66 -11.72 -7.13 -5.59
C GLY A 66 -11.45 -7.90 -4.31
N ILE A 67 -10.65 -8.96 -4.39
CA ILE A 67 -10.29 -9.81 -3.26
C ILE A 67 -8.90 -9.39 -2.78
N LEU A 68 -8.75 -9.30 -1.47
CA LEU A 68 -7.43 -9.15 -0.88
C LEU A 68 -6.78 -10.51 -0.71
N ASP A 69 -6.04 -10.94 -1.72
CA ASP A 69 -5.16 -12.10 -1.65
C ASP A 69 -3.71 -11.69 -1.32
N THR A 70 -2.80 -12.66 -1.32
CA THR A 70 -1.36 -12.42 -1.15
C THR A 70 -0.78 -11.53 -2.25
N THR A 71 -1.24 -11.68 -3.48
CA THR A 71 -0.73 -10.97 -4.66
C THR A 71 -1.05 -9.47 -4.57
N THR A 72 -2.32 -9.16 -4.33
CA THR A 72 -2.84 -7.81 -4.18
C THR A 72 -2.25 -7.13 -2.94
N PHE A 73 -2.12 -7.85 -1.82
CA PHE A 73 -1.49 -7.29 -0.62
C PHE A 73 -0.03 -6.89 -0.84
N ASP A 74 0.78 -7.78 -1.40
CA ASP A 74 2.20 -7.52 -1.66
C ASP A 74 2.39 -6.38 -2.67
N ALA A 75 1.52 -6.31 -3.69
CA ALA A 75 1.52 -5.22 -4.66
C ALA A 75 1.23 -3.87 -3.98
N ILE A 76 0.23 -3.79 -3.10
CA ILE A 76 -0.09 -2.55 -2.37
C ILE A 76 1.10 -2.13 -1.48
N LEU A 77 1.69 -3.06 -0.71
CA LEU A 77 2.85 -2.75 0.14
C LEU A 77 4.06 -2.26 -0.67
N SER A 78 4.29 -2.86 -1.84
CA SER A 78 5.34 -2.43 -2.77
C SER A 78 5.10 -1.01 -3.27
N SER A 79 3.86 -0.69 -3.65
CA SER A 79 3.46 0.66 -4.08
C SER A 79 3.61 1.69 -2.97
N ILE A 80 3.23 1.36 -1.73
CA ILE A 80 3.47 2.24 -0.56
C ILE A 80 4.96 2.53 -0.40
N THR A 81 5.79 1.48 -0.42
CA THR A 81 7.24 1.60 -0.25
C THR A 81 7.87 2.43 -1.35
N LYS A 82 7.43 2.23 -2.60
CA LYS A 82 7.84 3.03 -3.75
C LYS A 82 7.47 4.49 -3.58
N THR A 83 6.21 4.80 -3.25
CA THR A 83 5.73 6.17 -3.02
C THR A 83 6.46 6.84 -1.86
N TRP A 84 6.71 6.12 -0.76
CA TRP A 84 7.52 6.58 0.38
C TRP A 84 8.98 6.86 0.01
N SER A 85 9.57 6.04 -0.86
CA SER A 85 10.95 6.23 -1.30
C SER A 85 11.07 7.44 -2.23
N MET A 86 10.12 7.58 -3.16
CA MET A 86 10.03 8.72 -4.07
C MET A 86 9.76 10.04 -3.33
N SER A 87 9.01 10.03 -2.23
CA SER A 87 8.80 11.20 -1.39
C SER A 87 10.03 11.54 -0.53
N LYS A 88 10.78 10.54 -0.05
CA LYS A 88 12.07 10.75 0.65
C LYS A 88 13.19 11.26 -0.24
N ASP A 89 13.24 10.88 -1.51
CA ASP A 89 14.21 11.40 -2.47
C ASP A 89 14.01 12.89 -2.76
N LYS A 90 12.82 13.41 -2.50
CA LYS A 90 12.53 14.85 -2.56
C LYS A 90 13.10 15.64 -1.38
N ASP A 91 13.39 15.00 -0.24
CA ASP A 91 13.90 15.66 0.99
C ASP A 91 15.33 15.27 1.38
N ILE A 92 15.91 14.13 0.95
CA ILE A 92 17.23 13.69 1.44
C ILE A 92 18.32 13.72 0.37
N GLN A 93 18.02 13.35 -0.88
CA GLN A 93 19.03 13.32 -1.95
C GLN A 93 19.27 14.70 -2.59
N TYR A 94 18.28 15.59 -2.56
CA TYR A 94 18.41 16.95 -3.11
C TYR A 94 19.43 17.81 -2.34
N HIS A 95 19.50 17.68 -1.00
CA HIS A 95 20.50 18.40 -0.20
C HIS A 95 21.92 17.88 -0.42
N ALA A 96 22.12 16.55 -0.45
CA ALA A 96 23.42 15.97 -0.74
C ALA A 96 23.93 16.31 -2.16
N ALA A 97 23.03 16.39 -3.15
CA ALA A 97 23.37 16.77 -4.52
C ALA A 97 23.65 18.27 -4.70
N ILE A 98 23.02 19.15 -3.91
CA ILE A 98 23.30 20.60 -3.94
C ILE A 98 24.62 20.95 -3.23
N ASP A 99 24.97 20.28 -2.15
CA ASP A 99 26.27 20.50 -1.47
C ASP A 99 27.44 20.06 -2.37
N LEU A 100 27.28 18.96 -3.11
CA LEU A 100 28.27 18.48 -4.10
C LEU A 100 28.49 19.43 -5.29
N LEU A 101 27.52 20.29 -5.60
CA LEU A 101 27.60 21.27 -6.69
C LEU A 101 28.13 22.65 -6.23
N ASN A 102 28.10 22.94 -4.93
CA ASN A 102 28.56 24.20 -4.34
C ASN A 102 29.99 24.13 -3.77
N GLU A 103 30.63 22.97 -3.74
CA GLU A 103 32.03 22.78 -3.34
C GLU A 103 33.02 22.73 -4.54
N GLN A 104 32.78 23.52 -5.59
CA GLN A 104 33.81 23.84 -6.60
C GLN A 104 34.51 25.17 -6.32
#